data_AF-A0A2E8YU48-F1
#
_entry.id   AF-A0A2E8YU48-F1
#
_cell.length_a   1.000
_cell.length_b   1.000
_cell.length_c   1.000
_cell.angle_alpha   90.00
_cell.angle_beta   90.00
_cell.angle_gamma   90.00
#
_symmetry.space_group_name_H-M   'P 1'
#
loop_
_entity.id
_entity.type
_entity.pdbx_description
1 polymer ?
#
loop_
_entity_poly.entity_id
_entity_poly.type
_entity_poly.pdbx_seq_one_letter_code
_entity_poly.pdbx_strand_id
1 'polypeptide(L)'
;MTSLHDRLADLAEDAPTPATDPGLWDVARRYHRRRRAGAAVLAAAVVVALLGAAGAVWPSATGSLQPAAPATPSALPSRVVDPSPWLPTSAAPGPLALVMQAEQRSWTGSDWGSLVGVSATTGAYTFLDLPGRASDVASGITAQVALSPSGRWLAYWTADGDTSADRHPDGLTGLAAVDLETGRVVRQEVTSPHGISPWDLAWADDETVVASWGDIDAADASSSRNRLGVQLWTPTSNSGPSPIGPVRGRTAYQVEDTPGDGSVLLGVRGFVLVDTADLTDTDRYVVPGIAGAPDEGVLGTPRLSPDHDHLTLIDGADDRLAVAEVSPGSRTDAVVVPSEVRVYETYGWSGDDHVVVAGDPEGADGLGGTLRSIDVRTGEAETLVRLDSFVGTEIALARDLLAVPPVERPDPPSPWDPRVAAGAALLGVLVAAGALVWRRRARV
;
A
#
# COMPACT_ATOMS: atom_id res chain seq x y z
N MET A 1 -47.67 -19.70 -89.60
CA MET A 1 -46.43 -19.60 -88.81
C MET A 1 -46.88 -19.29 -87.39
N THR A 2 -46.81 -20.27 -86.48
CA THR A 2 -47.15 -20.06 -85.06
C THR A 2 -46.05 -19.24 -84.40
N SER A 3 -46.44 -18.22 -83.64
CA SER A 3 -45.50 -17.27 -83.06
C SER A 3 -44.77 -17.90 -81.88
N LEU A 4 -43.60 -17.38 -81.53
CA LEU A 4 -42.85 -17.77 -80.33
C LEU A 4 -43.73 -17.68 -79.06
N HIS A 5 -44.70 -16.76 -79.07
CA HIS A 5 -45.66 -16.58 -77.98
C HIS A 5 -46.59 -17.78 -77.83
N ASP A 6 -47.09 -18.33 -78.95
CA ASP A 6 -47.97 -19.51 -78.94
C ASP A 6 -47.21 -20.75 -78.46
N ARG A 7 -45.95 -20.91 -78.87
CA ARG A 7 -45.10 -22.01 -78.40
C ARG A 7 -44.72 -21.90 -76.92
N LEU A 8 -44.66 -20.68 -76.35
CA LEU A 8 -44.41 -20.49 -74.92
C LEU A 8 -45.67 -20.67 -74.08
N ALA A 9 -46.84 -20.35 -74.63
CA ALA A 9 -48.13 -20.62 -74.00
C ALA A 9 -48.40 -22.13 -73.91
N ASP A 10 -48.19 -22.88 -75.01
CA ASP A 10 -48.32 -24.35 -75.02
C ASP A 10 -47.33 -25.00 -74.04
N LEU A 11 -46.10 -24.49 -73.94
CA LEU A 11 -45.10 -25.03 -73.00
C LEU A 11 -45.44 -24.74 -71.52
N ALA A 12 -46.22 -23.70 -71.26
CA ALA A 12 -46.68 -23.35 -69.92
C ALA A 12 -47.92 -24.15 -69.51
N GLU A 13 -48.78 -24.55 -70.46
CA GLU A 13 -49.93 -25.42 -70.22
C GLU A 13 -49.52 -26.88 -69.97
N ASP A 14 -48.45 -27.36 -70.60
CA ASP A 14 -47.91 -28.72 -70.40
C ASP A 14 -46.96 -28.86 -69.19
N ALA A 15 -46.72 -27.77 -68.44
CA ALA A 15 -45.89 -27.83 -67.25
C ALA A 15 -46.65 -28.56 -66.12
N PRO A 16 -46.19 -29.72 -65.63
CA PRO A 16 -46.87 -30.44 -64.55
C PRO A 16 -46.90 -29.55 -63.31
N THR A 17 -48.10 -29.23 -62.80
CA THR A 17 -48.28 -28.51 -61.54
C THR A 17 -47.65 -29.34 -60.43
N PRO A 18 -46.49 -28.96 -59.86
CA PRO A 18 -45.87 -29.79 -58.84
C PRO A 18 -46.79 -29.79 -57.63
N ALA A 19 -47.26 -30.98 -57.24
CA ALA A 19 -47.95 -31.16 -55.98
C ALA A 19 -47.02 -30.65 -54.88
N THR A 20 -47.37 -29.50 -54.31
CA THR A 20 -46.54 -28.88 -53.27
C THR A 20 -46.72 -29.75 -52.04
N ASP A 21 -45.69 -30.52 -51.68
CA ASP A 21 -45.72 -31.36 -50.49
C ASP A 21 -46.07 -30.46 -49.28
N PRO A 22 -47.23 -30.67 -48.61
CA PRO A 22 -47.67 -29.83 -47.50
C PRO A 22 -46.67 -29.81 -46.33
N GLY A 23 -45.76 -30.80 -46.25
CA GLY A 23 -44.67 -30.82 -45.29
C GLY A 23 -43.55 -29.82 -45.58
N LEU A 24 -43.39 -29.33 -46.82
CA LEU A 24 -42.29 -28.42 -47.19
C LEU A 24 -42.38 -27.08 -46.47
N TRP A 25 -43.59 -26.58 -46.21
CA TRP A 25 -43.79 -25.32 -45.48
C TRP A 25 -43.41 -25.45 -44.01
N ASP A 26 -43.73 -26.59 -43.39
CA ASP A 26 -43.33 -26.87 -42.01
C ASP A 26 -41.84 -27.14 -41.89
N VAL A 27 -41.23 -27.82 -42.87
CA VAL A 27 -39.77 -27.99 -42.97
C VAL A 27 -39.09 -26.64 -43.16
N ALA A 28 -39.60 -25.77 -44.04
CA ALA A 28 -39.09 -24.42 -44.27
C ALA A 28 -39.24 -23.52 -43.03
N ARG A 29 -40.38 -23.58 -42.33
CA ARG A 29 -40.58 -22.87 -41.04
C ARG A 29 -39.65 -23.37 -39.95
N ARG A 30 -39.47 -24.70 -39.82
CA ARG A 30 -38.56 -25.29 -38.83
C ARG A 30 -37.12 -24.89 -39.14
N TYR A 31 -36.73 -24.90 -40.42
CA TYR A 31 -35.42 -24.44 -40.88
C TYR A 31 -35.22 -22.94 -40.62
N HIS A 32 -36.23 -22.11 -40.90
CA HIS A 32 -36.15 -20.66 -40.70
C HIS A 32 -36.08 -20.27 -39.20
N ARG A 33 -36.86 -20.94 -38.33
CA ARG A 33 -36.79 -20.75 -36.87
C ARG A 33 -35.43 -21.18 -36.30
N ARG A 34 -34.91 -22.34 -36.74
CA ARG A 34 -33.56 -22.81 -36.38
C ARG A 34 -32.46 -21.83 -36.83
N ARG A 35 -32.61 -21.23 -38.02
CA ARG A 35 -31.66 -20.24 -38.55
C ARG A 35 -31.69 -18.91 -37.79
N ARG A 36 -32.87 -18.43 -37.37
CA ARG A 36 -32.99 -17.21 -36.54
C ARG A 36 -32.44 -17.41 -35.13
N ALA A 37 -32.72 -18.55 -34.51
CA ALA A 37 -32.15 -18.88 -33.19
C ALA A 37 -30.61 -18.96 -33.22
N GLY A 38 -30.04 -19.60 -34.25
CA GLY A 38 -28.59 -19.67 -34.40
C GLY A 38 -27.91 -18.31 -34.63
N ALA A 39 -28.56 -17.38 -35.33
CA ALA A 39 -28.04 -16.02 -35.52
C ALA A 39 -28.07 -15.21 -34.22
N ALA A 40 -29.13 -15.35 -33.42
CA ALA A 40 -29.24 -14.67 -32.13
C ALA A 40 -28.19 -15.16 -31.12
N VAL A 41 -27.95 -16.47 -31.05
CA VAL A 41 -26.90 -17.06 -30.18
C VAL A 41 -25.52 -16.57 -30.59
N LEU A 42 -25.23 -16.51 -31.89
CA LEU A 42 -23.92 -16.06 -32.37
C LEU A 42 -23.71 -14.56 -32.12
N ALA A 43 -24.75 -13.75 -32.28
CA ALA A 43 -24.72 -12.32 -31.92
C ALA A 43 -24.51 -12.11 -30.41
N ALA A 44 -25.23 -12.86 -29.56
CA ALA A 44 -25.05 -12.79 -28.11
C ALA A 44 -23.65 -13.23 -27.68
N ALA A 45 -23.11 -14.30 -28.28
CA ALA A 45 -21.75 -14.77 -28.01
C ALA A 45 -20.68 -13.73 -28.43
N VAL A 46 -20.87 -13.05 -29.56
CA VAL A 46 -19.98 -11.96 -29.99
C VAL A 46 -20.07 -10.77 -29.03
N VAL A 47 -21.26 -10.40 -28.57
CA VAL A 47 -21.41 -9.32 -27.58
C VAL A 47 -20.74 -9.69 -26.25
N VAL A 48 -20.91 -10.92 -25.76
CA VAL A 48 -20.22 -11.39 -24.54
C VAL A 48 -18.70 -11.43 -24.74
N ALA A 49 -18.21 -11.90 -25.88
CA ALA A 49 -16.79 -11.90 -26.20
C ALA A 49 -16.21 -10.48 -26.33
N LEU A 50 -16.95 -9.54 -26.92
CA LEU A 50 -16.55 -8.13 -27.01
C LEU A 50 -16.60 -7.44 -25.66
N LEU A 51 -17.58 -7.74 -24.80
CA LEU A 51 -17.64 -7.21 -23.43
C LEU A 51 -16.52 -7.79 -22.56
N GLY A 52 -16.20 -9.08 -22.70
CA GLY A 52 -15.07 -9.72 -22.04
C GLY A 52 -13.72 -9.17 -22.52
N ALA A 53 -13.55 -8.97 -23.83
CA ALA A 53 -12.36 -8.36 -24.40
C ALA A 53 -12.24 -6.87 -24.03
N ALA A 54 -13.33 -6.11 -24.03
CA ALA A 54 -13.33 -4.72 -23.61
C ALA A 54 -13.06 -4.59 -22.10
N GLY A 55 -13.51 -5.52 -21.26
CA GLY A 55 -13.18 -5.55 -19.84
C GLY A 55 -11.73 -5.94 -19.55
N ALA A 56 -11.14 -6.83 -20.36
CA ALA A 56 -9.74 -7.24 -20.22
C ALA A 56 -8.73 -6.26 -20.85
N VAL A 57 -9.19 -5.48 -21.84
CA VAL A 57 -8.38 -4.50 -22.58
C VAL A 57 -8.76 -3.08 -22.19
N TRP A 58 -9.65 -2.86 -21.21
CA TRP A 58 -9.88 -1.52 -20.69
C TRP A 58 -8.54 -1.05 -20.17
N PRO A 59 -7.89 -0.08 -20.84
CA PRO A 59 -6.65 0.45 -20.32
C PRO A 59 -7.07 1.04 -18.99
N SER A 60 -6.57 0.49 -17.88
CA SER A 60 -6.47 1.24 -16.62
C SER A 60 -5.91 2.57 -17.05
N ALA A 61 -6.77 3.61 -17.06
CA ALA A 61 -6.56 4.78 -17.90
C ALA A 61 -5.10 5.23 -17.76
N THR A 62 -4.29 4.92 -18.78
CA THR A 62 -3.01 5.57 -18.95
C THR A 62 -3.41 7.03 -19.02
N GLY A 63 -3.02 7.76 -17.96
CA GLY A 63 -3.56 9.08 -17.64
C GLY A 63 -3.81 9.83 -18.93
N SER A 64 -5.07 10.24 -19.14
CA SER A 64 -5.36 11.16 -20.22
C SER A 64 -4.29 12.23 -20.16
N LEU A 65 -3.57 12.45 -21.26
CA LEU A 65 -2.67 13.59 -21.42
C LEU A 65 -3.55 14.85 -21.33
N GLN A 66 -4.01 15.17 -20.13
CA GLN A 66 -4.59 16.43 -19.77
C GLN A 66 -3.42 17.42 -19.78
N PRO A 67 -3.61 18.63 -20.32
CA PRO A 67 -2.68 19.73 -20.07
C PRO A 67 -2.40 19.76 -18.57
N ALA A 68 -1.13 19.93 -18.17
CA ALA A 68 -0.73 19.96 -16.77
C ALA A 68 -1.74 20.79 -15.97
N ALA A 69 -2.64 20.11 -15.26
CA ALA A 69 -3.49 20.77 -14.30
C ALA A 69 -2.54 21.48 -13.33
N PRO A 70 -2.89 22.66 -12.79
CA PRO A 70 -2.11 23.25 -11.72
C PRO A 70 -1.83 22.14 -10.70
N ALA A 71 -0.56 21.92 -10.38
CA ALA A 71 -0.12 20.79 -9.58
C ALA A 71 -1.00 20.75 -8.33
N THR A 72 -1.83 19.70 -8.21
CA THR A 72 -2.68 19.54 -7.04
C THR A 72 -1.74 19.44 -5.85
N PRO A 73 -1.89 20.26 -4.82
CA PRO A 73 -1.02 20.20 -3.66
C PRO A 73 -1.04 18.80 -3.05
N SER A 74 0.13 18.34 -2.60
CA SER A 74 0.26 17.11 -1.84
C SER A 74 -0.51 17.23 -0.54
N ALA A 75 -1.34 16.25 -0.23
CA ALA A 75 -2.12 16.20 1.01
C ALA A 75 -2.54 14.76 1.30
N LEU A 76 -2.83 14.47 2.56
CA LEU A 76 -3.47 13.21 2.93
C LEU A 76 -4.88 13.12 2.32
N PRO A 77 -5.33 11.92 1.89
CA PRO A 77 -6.73 11.72 1.55
C PRO A 77 -7.59 11.81 2.82
N SER A 78 -8.78 12.40 2.75
CA SER A 78 -9.72 12.43 3.90
C SER A 78 -10.39 11.08 4.19
N ARG A 79 -10.22 10.10 3.28
CA ARG A 79 -10.70 8.73 3.42
C ARG A 79 -9.74 7.77 2.74
N VAL A 80 -9.44 6.67 3.43
CA VAL A 80 -8.68 5.54 2.92
C VAL A 80 -9.59 4.32 2.92
N VAL A 81 -9.64 3.61 1.80
CA VAL A 81 -10.49 2.44 1.63
C VAL A 81 -9.66 1.20 1.32
N ASP A 82 -10.25 0.02 1.54
CA ASP A 82 -9.58 -1.24 1.22
C ASP A 82 -9.27 -1.32 -0.29
N PRO A 83 -7.99 -1.50 -0.67
CA PRO A 83 -7.62 -1.59 -2.07
C PRO A 83 -8.14 -2.88 -2.70
N SER A 84 -8.47 -2.83 -3.99
CA SER A 84 -8.72 -4.07 -4.75
C SER A 84 -7.43 -4.89 -4.84
N PRO A 85 -7.48 -6.22 -4.65
CA PRO A 85 -6.30 -7.07 -4.75
C PRO A 85 -5.75 -7.17 -6.17
N TRP A 86 -6.47 -6.65 -7.17
CA TRP A 86 -6.10 -6.67 -8.59
C TRP A 86 -5.63 -5.30 -9.11
N LEU A 87 -5.31 -4.37 -8.22
CA LEU A 87 -4.70 -3.09 -8.61
C LEU A 87 -3.38 -3.32 -9.36
N PRO A 88 -2.99 -2.39 -10.26
CA PRO A 88 -1.70 -2.46 -10.92
C PRO A 88 -0.55 -2.22 -9.95
N THR A 89 0.63 -2.74 -10.30
CA THR A 89 1.90 -2.44 -9.64
C THR A 89 2.62 -1.30 -10.35
N SER A 90 3.31 -0.44 -9.60
CA SER A 90 4.15 0.64 -10.12
C SER A 90 5.47 0.72 -9.37
N ALA A 91 6.57 0.95 -10.10
CA ALA A 91 7.86 1.31 -9.53
C ALA A 91 7.99 2.82 -9.25
N ALA A 92 7.19 3.65 -9.93
CA ALA A 92 7.25 5.10 -9.87
C ALA A 92 5.83 5.71 -9.71
N PRO A 93 5.18 5.55 -8.54
CA PRO A 93 3.85 6.10 -8.28
C PRO A 93 3.82 7.63 -8.08
N GLY A 94 4.97 8.29 -8.01
CA GLY A 94 5.12 9.65 -7.51
C GLY A 94 5.10 9.70 -5.97
N PRO A 95 5.13 10.90 -5.37
CA PRO A 95 5.10 11.05 -3.92
C PRO A 95 3.84 10.42 -3.32
N LEU A 96 4.01 9.67 -2.24
CA LEU A 96 2.94 8.96 -1.54
C LEU A 96 2.50 9.72 -0.28
N ALA A 97 1.21 9.73 0.00
CA ALA A 97 0.67 10.21 1.26
C ALA A 97 0.83 9.15 2.36
N LEU A 98 0.63 7.89 1.99
CA LEU A 98 0.76 6.75 2.89
C LEU A 98 1.08 5.47 2.15
N VAL A 99 1.60 4.50 2.90
CA VAL A 99 1.82 3.11 2.51
C VAL A 99 1.16 2.19 3.52
N MET A 100 0.48 1.17 3.04
CA MET A 100 -0.18 0.16 3.86
C MET A 100 -0.05 -1.24 3.26
N GLN A 101 -0.22 -2.27 4.07
CA GLN A 101 -0.26 -3.65 3.61
C GLN A 101 -1.63 -4.01 3.03
N ALA A 102 -1.65 -4.84 1.98
CA ALA A 102 -2.86 -5.40 1.40
C ALA A 102 -2.60 -6.72 0.66
N GLU A 103 -3.65 -7.52 0.47
CA GLU A 103 -3.57 -8.71 -0.38
C GLU A 103 -3.38 -8.31 -1.85
N GLN A 104 -2.25 -8.67 -2.46
CA GLN A 104 -2.11 -8.64 -3.91
C GLN A 104 -2.46 -10.00 -4.50
N ARG A 105 -3.39 -10.02 -5.47
CA ARG A 105 -3.73 -11.24 -6.24
C ARG A 105 -3.08 -11.20 -7.60
N SER A 106 -2.59 -12.37 -8.01
CA SER A 106 -2.05 -12.63 -9.33
C SER A 106 -2.79 -13.78 -9.99
N TRP A 107 -2.45 -14.11 -11.24
CA TRP A 107 -3.07 -15.25 -11.92
C TRP A 107 -2.83 -16.59 -11.20
N THR A 108 -1.75 -16.73 -10.44
CA THR A 108 -1.30 -18.01 -9.85
C THR A 108 -1.36 -18.06 -8.32
N GLY A 109 -1.64 -16.96 -7.63
CA GLY A 109 -1.69 -16.95 -6.17
C GLY A 109 -2.12 -15.61 -5.60
N SER A 110 -1.89 -15.44 -4.30
CA SER A 110 -2.03 -14.18 -3.60
C SER A 110 -0.94 -13.99 -2.55
N ASP A 111 -0.67 -12.74 -2.19
CA ASP A 111 0.31 -12.33 -1.20
C ASP A 111 -0.31 -11.28 -0.27
N TRP A 112 -0.44 -11.60 1.02
CA TRP A 112 -1.03 -10.73 2.04
C TRP A 112 -0.05 -9.68 2.61
N GLY A 113 1.25 -9.79 2.30
CA GLY A 113 2.27 -8.86 2.75
C GLY A 113 2.63 -7.77 1.74
N SER A 114 1.96 -7.72 0.60
CA SER A 114 2.19 -6.74 -0.46
C SER A 114 1.85 -5.31 -0.01
N LEU A 115 2.58 -4.31 -0.53
CA LEU A 115 2.40 -2.91 -0.13
C LEU A 115 1.66 -2.13 -1.19
N VAL A 116 0.69 -1.33 -0.74
CA VAL A 116 -0.05 -0.37 -1.55
C VAL A 116 0.34 1.02 -1.12
N GLY A 117 0.75 1.84 -2.09
CA GLY A 117 0.93 3.27 -1.90
C GLY A 117 -0.31 4.05 -2.33
N VAL A 118 -0.65 5.10 -1.59
CA VAL A 118 -1.66 6.09 -1.98
C VAL A 118 -0.96 7.39 -2.36
N SER A 119 -1.11 7.85 -3.59
CA SER A 119 -0.46 9.07 -4.10
C SER A 119 -0.90 10.32 -3.33
N ALA A 120 0.05 11.15 -2.90
CA ALA A 120 -0.22 12.39 -2.19
C ALA A 120 -0.90 13.45 -3.07
N THR A 121 -0.65 13.43 -4.39
CA THR A 121 -1.12 14.45 -5.33
C THR A 121 -2.41 14.06 -6.04
N THR A 122 -2.67 12.75 -6.19
CA THR A 122 -3.84 12.24 -6.94
C THR A 122 -4.80 11.40 -6.10
N GLY A 123 -4.34 10.82 -4.98
CA GLY A 123 -5.09 9.82 -4.22
C GLY A 123 -5.18 8.45 -4.90
N ALA A 124 -4.48 8.22 -6.02
CA ALA A 124 -4.47 6.94 -6.70
C ALA A 124 -3.76 5.86 -5.88
N TYR A 125 -4.28 4.63 -5.94
CA TYR A 125 -3.75 3.46 -5.24
C TYR A 125 -3.00 2.58 -6.23
N THR A 126 -1.84 2.07 -5.84
CA THR A 126 -1.08 1.11 -6.63
C THR A 126 -0.21 0.23 -5.74
N PHE A 127 -0.04 -1.03 -6.12
CA PHE A 127 0.95 -1.88 -5.48
C PHE A 127 2.36 -1.36 -5.80
N LEU A 128 3.27 -1.46 -4.85
CA LEU A 128 4.65 -0.96 -4.99
C LEU A 128 5.57 -2.08 -5.48
N ASP A 129 6.35 -1.80 -6.54
CA ASP A 129 7.43 -2.69 -6.98
C ASP A 129 8.69 -2.42 -6.14
N LEU A 130 8.95 -3.29 -5.15
CA LEU A 130 10.05 -3.15 -4.19
C LEU A 130 11.01 -4.33 -4.34
N PRO A 131 11.94 -4.27 -5.31
CA PRO A 131 12.73 -5.44 -5.69
C PRO A 131 13.69 -5.85 -4.57
N GLY A 132 13.55 -7.09 -4.12
CA GLY A 132 14.36 -7.66 -3.04
C GLY A 132 13.84 -7.32 -1.63
N ARG A 133 12.66 -6.69 -1.50
CA ARG A 133 12.04 -6.47 -0.19
C ARG A 133 11.80 -7.81 0.51
N ALA A 134 12.13 -7.88 1.79
CA ALA A 134 11.74 -9.00 2.63
C ALA A 134 10.21 -9.00 2.85
N SER A 135 9.49 -9.99 2.31
CA SER A 135 8.03 -10.12 2.45
C SER A 135 7.59 -11.06 3.57
N ASP A 136 8.44 -12.03 3.92
CA ASP A 136 8.14 -13.12 4.86
C ASP A 136 9.22 -13.17 5.94
N VAL A 137 9.14 -12.31 6.95
CA VAL A 137 9.98 -12.43 8.14
C VAL A 137 9.16 -13.16 9.20
N ALA A 138 9.47 -14.41 9.49
CA ALA A 138 8.67 -15.28 10.36
C ALA A 138 8.61 -14.81 11.82
N SER A 139 9.40 -13.80 12.20
CA SER A 139 9.57 -13.33 13.57
C SER A 139 8.44 -12.44 14.11
N GLY A 140 7.33 -12.28 13.40
CA GLY A 140 6.20 -11.43 13.85
C GLY A 140 6.52 -9.92 13.85
N ILE A 141 7.69 -9.55 13.35
CA ILE A 141 8.06 -8.18 13.03
C ILE A 141 7.71 -8.05 11.55
N THR A 142 6.57 -7.43 11.23
CA THR A 142 6.26 -7.05 9.85
C THR A 142 7.47 -6.33 9.27
N ALA A 143 7.91 -6.71 8.07
CA ALA A 143 9.08 -6.11 7.45
C ALA A 143 8.85 -4.60 7.29
N GLN A 144 9.42 -3.84 8.23
CA GLN A 144 9.20 -2.41 8.38
C GLN A 144 9.54 -1.70 7.08
N VAL A 145 8.67 -0.79 6.67
CA VAL A 145 8.97 0.20 5.64
C VAL A 145 8.85 1.58 6.26
N ALA A 146 9.70 2.49 5.82
CA ALA A 146 9.68 3.87 6.28
C ALA A 146 9.48 4.79 5.09
N LEU A 147 8.41 5.57 5.12
CA LEU A 147 8.12 6.61 4.14
C LEU A 147 8.80 7.91 4.60
N SER A 148 9.48 8.61 3.69
CA SER A 148 10.11 9.90 4.01
C SER A 148 9.06 10.96 4.36
N PRO A 149 9.42 12.04 5.09
CA PRO A 149 8.47 13.08 5.49
C PRO A 149 7.63 13.64 4.34
N SER A 150 8.25 13.89 3.17
CA SER A 150 7.55 14.35 1.95
C SER A 150 6.83 13.25 1.17
N GLY A 151 7.09 11.98 1.50
CA GLY A 151 6.57 10.83 0.78
C GLY A 151 7.27 10.53 -0.55
N ARG A 152 8.40 11.19 -0.84
CA ARG A 152 9.18 10.96 -2.07
C ARG A 152 9.97 9.67 -2.04
N TRP A 153 10.48 9.28 -0.88
CA TRP A 153 11.32 8.09 -0.74
C TRP A 153 10.67 7.06 0.16
N LEU A 154 10.86 5.78 -0.18
CA LEU A 154 10.47 4.66 0.69
C LEU A 154 11.70 3.80 0.98
N ALA A 155 12.05 3.68 2.25
CA ALA A 155 13.09 2.77 2.73
C ALA A 155 12.46 1.43 3.14
N TYR A 156 13.17 0.34 2.89
CA TYR A 156 12.74 -1.01 3.24
C TYR A 156 13.92 -1.95 3.43
N TRP A 157 13.72 -3.00 4.22
CA TRP A 157 14.71 -4.05 4.39
C TRP A 157 14.72 -5.05 3.23
N THR A 158 15.89 -5.59 2.93
CA THR A 158 16.12 -6.50 1.79
C THR A 158 16.54 -7.90 2.21
N ALA A 159 16.18 -8.88 1.39
CA ALA A 159 16.62 -10.27 1.46
C ALA A 159 16.98 -10.79 0.07
N ASP A 160 17.97 -11.68 -0.01
CA ASP A 160 18.49 -12.26 -1.26
C ASP A 160 17.90 -13.64 -1.58
N GLY A 161 17.06 -14.18 -0.68
CA GLY A 161 16.44 -15.50 -0.83
C GLY A 161 17.44 -16.65 -0.70
N ASP A 162 18.65 -16.40 -0.17
CA ASP A 162 19.65 -17.44 0.07
C ASP A 162 19.21 -18.38 1.20
N THR A 163 18.83 -19.60 0.84
CA THR A 163 18.42 -20.65 1.79
C THR A 163 19.57 -21.61 2.14
N SER A 164 20.82 -21.19 2.02
CA SER A 164 21.97 -22.02 2.41
C SER A 164 21.92 -22.38 3.90
N ALA A 165 22.49 -23.53 4.26
CA ALA A 165 22.45 -24.04 5.64
C ALA A 165 23.18 -23.12 6.64
N ASP A 166 24.06 -22.25 6.15
CA ASP A 166 24.80 -21.29 6.95
C ASP A 166 24.03 -19.96 7.14
N ARG A 167 22.91 -19.74 6.43
CA ARG A 167 22.08 -18.55 6.59
C ARG A 167 20.96 -18.79 7.58
N HIS A 168 20.65 -17.75 8.37
CA HIS A 168 19.40 -17.76 9.12
C HIS A 168 18.23 -17.63 8.13
N PRO A 169 17.15 -18.44 8.25
CA PRO A 169 16.03 -18.44 7.31
C PRO A 169 15.34 -17.07 7.20
N ASP A 170 15.30 -16.32 8.29
CA ASP A 170 14.74 -14.96 8.35
C ASP A 170 15.83 -13.86 8.29
N GLY A 171 17.07 -14.23 7.98
CA GLY A 171 18.20 -13.31 7.99
C GLY A 171 18.13 -12.32 6.82
N LEU A 172 18.11 -11.02 7.12
CA LEU A 172 18.10 -9.98 6.10
C LEU A 172 19.51 -9.72 5.58
N THR A 173 19.63 -9.12 4.39
CA THR A 173 20.92 -8.89 3.72
C THR A 173 21.33 -7.43 3.68
N GLY A 174 20.41 -6.53 3.97
CA GLY A 174 20.68 -5.10 3.97
C GLY A 174 19.41 -4.28 3.89
N LEU A 175 19.55 -3.03 3.46
CA LEU A 175 18.44 -2.09 3.29
C LEU A 175 18.48 -1.43 1.90
N ALA A 176 17.35 -0.91 1.48
CA ALA A 176 17.21 -0.18 0.23
C ALA A 176 16.30 1.03 0.41
N ALA A 177 16.44 2.00 -0.50
CA ALA A 177 15.53 3.12 -0.65
C ALA A 177 15.14 3.27 -2.12
N VAL A 178 13.85 3.47 -2.38
CA VAL A 178 13.32 3.76 -3.72
C VAL A 178 12.87 5.20 -3.82
N ASP A 179 13.33 5.91 -4.85
CA ASP A 179 12.79 7.21 -5.25
C ASP A 179 11.47 6.94 -5.98
N LEU A 180 10.35 7.31 -5.37
CA LEU A 180 9.01 6.97 -5.86
C LEU A 180 8.60 7.79 -7.09
N GLU A 181 9.31 8.86 -7.42
CA GLU A 181 9.08 9.62 -8.66
C GLU A 181 9.73 8.94 -9.87
N THR A 182 10.92 8.38 -9.67
CA THR A 182 11.75 7.83 -10.75
C THR A 182 11.77 6.31 -10.80
N GLY A 183 11.38 5.64 -9.71
CA GLY A 183 11.53 4.20 -9.50
C GLY A 183 12.98 3.75 -9.32
N ARG A 184 13.90 4.69 -9.09
CA ARG A 184 15.30 4.37 -8.86
C ARG A 184 15.47 3.77 -7.47
N VAL A 185 15.99 2.54 -7.42
CA VAL A 185 16.34 1.86 -6.17
C VAL A 185 17.83 2.01 -5.90
N VAL A 186 18.18 2.45 -4.69
CA VAL A 186 19.54 2.41 -4.14
C VAL A 186 19.57 1.35 -3.06
N ARG A 187 20.54 0.44 -3.13
CA ARG A 187 20.70 -0.65 -2.17
C ARG A 187 21.99 -0.51 -1.38
N GLN A 188 21.91 -0.90 -0.13
CA GLN A 188 23.05 -1.07 0.73
C GLN A 188 23.04 -2.48 1.30
N GLU A 189 23.92 -3.32 0.75
CA GLU A 189 24.18 -4.64 1.31
C GLU A 189 24.98 -4.50 2.61
N VAL A 190 24.65 -5.35 3.58
CA VAL A 190 25.33 -5.46 4.86
C VAL A 190 26.00 -6.84 4.90
N THR A 191 27.33 -6.83 5.01
CA THR A 191 28.08 -8.08 5.10
C THR A 191 27.93 -8.68 6.49
N SER A 192 27.16 -9.76 6.59
CA SER A 192 27.02 -10.57 7.81
C SER A 192 27.11 -12.06 7.46
N PRO A 193 27.78 -12.91 8.26
CA PRO A 193 27.87 -14.35 8.02
C PRO A 193 26.51 -15.06 7.98
N HIS A 194 25.56 -14.64 8.82
CA HIS A 194 24.27 -15.32 9.01
C HIS A 194 23.07 -14.43 8.66
N GLY A 195 23.31 -13.21 8.18
CA GLY A 195 22.30 -12.18 7.96
C GLY A 195 22.18 -11.21 9.15
N ILE A 196 21.28 -10.23 9.00
CA ILE A 196 20.98 -9.22 10.02
C ILE A 196 19.54 -9.37 10.52
N SER A 197 19.32 -8.97 11.76
CA SER A 197 18.01 -8.84 12.39
C SER A 197 17.66 -7.35 12.44
N PRO A 198 16.59 -6.89 11.76
CA PRO A 198 16.21 -5.48 11.75
C PRO A 198 15.54 -5.11 13.08
N TRP A 199 15.78 -3.90 13.57
CA TRP A 199 15.09 -3.38 14.76
C TRP A 199 14.33 -2.09 14.45
N ASP A 200 15.02 -1.08 13.88
CA ASP A 200 14.39 0.20 13.52
C ASP A 200 14.67 0.57 12.07
N LEU A 201 13.67 1.17 11.42
CA LEU A 201 13.81 1.83 10.13
C LEU A 201 12.93 3.08 10.10
N ALA A 202 13.54 4.25 9.92
CA ALA A 202 12.87 5.54 9.92
C ALA A 202 13.60 6.55 9.01
N TRP A 203 13.02 7.74 8.83
CA TRP A 203 13.64 8.86 8.14
C TRP A 203 13.81 10.01 9.11
N ALA A 204 15.05 10.46 9.34
CA ALA A 204 15.33 11.65 10.15
C ALA A 204 14.84 12.92 9.45
N ASP A 205 14.97 12.94 8.12
CA ASP A 205 14.57 14.01 7.21
C ASP A 205 14.27 13.37 5.83
N ASP A 206 14.06 14.17 4.80
CA ASP A 206 13.74 13.70 3.45
C ASP A 206 14.86 12.94 2.72
N GLU A 207 16.09 13.00 3.23
CA GLU A 207 17.29 12.46 2.59
C GLU A 207 18.02 11.43 3.45
N THR A 208 17.81 11.43 4.76
CA THR A 208 18.57 10.65 5.74
C THR A 208 17.70 9.55 6.35
N VAL A 209 18.02 8.31 6.01
CA VAL A 209 17.48 7.11 6.64
C VAL A 209 18.20 6.86 7.97
N VAL A 210 17.42 6.55 9.00
CA VAL A 210 17.90 6.04 10.28
C VAL A 210 17.55 4.56 10.35
N ALA A 211 18.53 3.72 10.64
CA ALA A 211 18.31 2.29 10.74
C ALA A 211 19.12 1.67 11.88
N SER A 212 18.57 0.65 12.52
CA SER A 212 19.30 -0.13 13.52
C SER A 212 19.08 -1.62 13.28
N TRP A 213 20.14 -2.40 13.45
CA TRP A 213 20.10 -3.85 13.25
C TRP A 213 21.17 -4.56 14.09
N GLY A 214 20.95 -5.86 14.30
CA GLY A 214 21.91 -6.76 14.94
C GLY A 214 22.46 -7.81 13.96
N ASP A 215 23.70 -8.22 14.17
CA ASP A 215 24.25 -9.40 13.50
C ASP A 215 23.62 -10.66 14.11
N ILE A 216 23.16 -11.58 13.27
CA ILE A 216 22.70 -12.89 13.72
C ILE A 216 23.93 -13.75 14.05
N ASP A 217 23.97 -14.34 15.25
CA ASP A 217 25.16 -15.04 15.76
C ASP A 217 25.39 -16.41 15.10
N ALA A 218 24.32 -17.11 14.69
CA ALA A 218 24.36 -18.42 14.04
C ALA A 218 23.08 -18.66 13.23
N ALA A 219 23.11 -19.60 12.28
CA ALA A 219 21.97 -19.91 11.42
C ALA A 219 20.71 -20.39 12.17
N ASP A 220 20.86 -20.97 13.36
CA ASP A 220 19.78 -21.45 14.23
C ASP A 220 19.56 -20.57 15.48
N ALA A 221 20.21 -19.40 15.54
CA ALA A 221 20.13 -18.53 16.70
C ALA A 221 18.79 -17.79 16.78
N SER A 222 18.19 -17.76 17.97
CA SER A 222 17.05 -16.90 18.30
C SER A 222 17.45 -15.51 18.80
N SER A 223 18.75 -15.20 18.83
CA SER A 223 19.30 -13.94 19.34
C SER A 223 20.25 -13.30 18.35
N SER A 224 20.18 -11.97 18.22
CA SER A 224 21.13 -11.15 17.49
C SER A 224 21.92 -10.24 18.43
N ARG A 225 23.11 -9.80 18.00
CA ARG A 225 23.92 -8.81 18.74
C ARG A 225 23.97 -7.52 17.96
N ASN A 226 23.51 -6.43 18.55
CA ASN A 226 23.75 -5.11 17.99
C ASN A 226 25.16 -4.63 18.37
N ARG A 227 26.06 -4.76 17.41
CA ARG A 227 27.45 -4.31 17.50
C ARG A 227 27.66 -2.91 16.93
N LEU A 228 26.74 -2.43 16.11
CA LEU A 228 26.93 -1.25 15.26
C LEU A 228 26.23 0.00 15.81
N GLY A 229 25.19 -0.16 16.62
CA GLY A 229 24.31 0.92 17.07
C GLY A 229 23.41 1.43 15.94
N VAL A 230 22.78 2.58 16.18
CA VAL A 230 21.98 3.28 15.17
C VAL A 230 22.88 3.82 14.06
N GLN A 231 22.45 3.62 12.82
CA GLN A 231 23.15 4.03 11.60
C GLN A 231 22.34 5.11 10.88
N LEU A 232 23.06 6.04 10.26
CA LEU A 232 22.54 7.04 9.34
C LEU A 232 22.98 6.68 7.92
N TRP A 233 22.07 6.80 6.96
CA TRP A 233 22.36 6.54 5.57
C TRP A 233 21.61 7.50 4.66
N THR A 234 22.34 8.14 3.74
CA THR A 234 21.77 9.03 2.73
C THR A 234 21.80 8.33 1.38
N PRO A 235 20.66 7.87 0.82
CA PRO A 235 20.64 7.07 -0.41
C PRO A 235 21.20 7.77 -1.65
N THR A 236 21.22 9.10 -1.66
CA THR A 236 21.81 9.91 -2.73
C THR A 236 23.32 10.04 -2.60
N SER A 237 23.89 9.76 -1.42
CA SER A 237 25.31 9.74 -1.18
C SER A 237 25.95 8.45 -1.70
N ASN A 238 27.21 8.53 -2.12
CA ASN A 238 28.01 7.34 -2.44
C ASN A 238 28.61 6.69 -1.18
N SER A 239 28.36 7.26 0.01
CA SER A 239 28.79 6.67 1.28
C SER A 239 27.77 5.63 1.76
N GLY A 240 28.27 4.51 2.27
CA GLY A 240 27.44 3.58 3.02
C GLY A 240 26.97 4.16 4.36
N PRO A 241 26.16 3.40 5.12
CA PRO A 241 25.69 3.80 6.44
C PRO A 241 26.85 4.11 7.38
N SER A 242 26.66 5.15 8.19
CA SER A 242 27.61 5.59 9.19
C SER A 242 26.98 5.55 10.59
N PRO A 243 27.69 5.08 11.62
CA PRO A 243 27.14 5.01 12.97
C PRO A 243 26.95 6.40 13.57
N ILE A 244 25.81 6.61 14.24
CA ILE A 244 25.69 7.62 15.28
C ILE A 244 26.58 7.10 16.41
N GLY A 245 27.74 7.73 16.63
CA GLY A 245 28.70 7.27 17.64
C GLY A 245 28.09 7.10 19.05
N PRO A 246 28.83 6.53 20.01
CA PRO A 246 28.30 6.28 21.35
C PRO A 246 27.80 7.57 22.01
N VAL A 247 26.51 7.59 22.36
CA VAL A 247 25.85 8.70 23.04
C VAL A 247 26.09 8.54 24.55
N ARG A 248 26.85 9.47 25.15
CA ARG A 248 27.28 9.42 26.56
C ARG A 248 28.01 8.12 26.94
N GLY A 249 28.82 7.59 26.04
CA GLY A 249 29.56 6.33 26.26
C GLY A 249 28.66 5.09 26.27
N ARG A 250 27.43 5.21 25.76
CA ARG A 250 26.50 4.10 25.56
C ARG A 250 26.10 4.03 24.10
N THR A 251 25.95 2.82 23.59
CA THR A 251 25.35 2.59 22.30
C THR A 251 23.84 2.73 22.47
N ALA A 252 23.22 3.63 21.71
CA ALA A 252 21.76 3.63 21.57
C ALA A 252 21.36 2.42 20.73
N TYR A 253 20.34 1.69 21.18
CA TYR A 253 19.90 0.46 20.54
C TYR A 253 18.56 0.58 19.84
N GLN A 254 17.82 1.66 20.12
CA GLN A 254 16.48 1.87 19.62
C GLN A 254 16.26 3.32 19.20
N VAL A 255 15.61 3.50 18.06
CA VAL A 255 15.07 4.78 17.59
C VAL A 255 13.65 4.91 18.14
N GLU A 256 13.42 5.97 18.88
CA GLU A 256 12.12 6.23 19.50
C GLU A 256 11.27 7.13 18.59
N ASP A 257 11.88 8.14 17.96
CA ASP A 257 11.18 8.98 16.99
C ASP A 257 12.12 9.70 16.02
N THR A 258 11.55 10.13 14.91
CA THR A 258 12.17 11.03 13.92
C THR A 258 11.12 12.04 13.41
N PRO A 259 11.08 13.29 13.92
CA PRO A 259 10.05 14.25 13.55
C PRO A 259 10.11 14.68 12.06
N GLY A 260 11.20 14.40 11.36
CA GLY A 260 11.36 14.65 9.92
C GLY A 260 12.16 15.91 9.59
N ASP A 261 12.79 16.52 10.59
CA ASP A 261 13.53 17.78 10.49
C ASP A 261 15.06 17.62 10.58
N GLY A 262 15.55 16.38 10.53
CA GLY A 262 16.96 16.05 10.71
C GLY A 262 17.33 15.70 12.14
N SER A 263 16.36 15.54 13.04
CA SER A 263 16.61 15.07 14.39
C SER A 263 16.15 13.62 14.62
N VAL A 264 16.79 12.95 15.60
CA VAL A 264 16.49 11.58 16.00
C VAL A 264 16.39 11.50 17.51
N LEU A 265 15.27 11.02 18.02
CA LEU A 265 15.09 10.70 19.43
C LEU A 265 15.52 9.25 19.67
N LEU A 266 16.53 9.06 20.51
CA LEU A 266 17.13 7.77 20.81
C LEU A 266 16.76 7.28 22.20
N GLY A 267 16.36 6.01 22.28
CA GLY A 267 16.09 5.29 23.52
C GLY A 267 17.37 4.86 24.21
N VAL A 268 17.60 5.37 25.41
CA VAL A 268 18.67 4.95 26.32
C VAL A 268 18.06 4.73 27.73
N ARG A 269 18.81 4.94 28.83
CA ARG A 269 18.18 5.07 30.16
C ARG A 269 17.47 6.44 30.26
N GLY A 270 16.41 6.64 29.49
CA GLY A 270 15.78 7.92 29.15
C GLY A 270 15.85 8.17 27.64
N PHE A 271 15.66 9.42 27.21
CA PHE A 271 15.77 9.78 25.79
C PHE A 271 16.97 10.69 25.54
N VAL A 272 17.54 10.59 24.35
CA VAL A 272 18.52 11.57 23.84
C VAL A 272 18.13 12.02 22.44
N LEU A 273 17.94 13.32 22.25
CA LEU A 273 17.80 13.91 20.93
C LEU A 273 19.17 14.14 20.29
N VAL A 274 19.30 13.81 19.01
CA VAL A 274 20.52 13.95 18.20
C VAL A 274 20.18 14.64 16.89
N ASP A 275 20.94 15.68 16.53
CA ASP A 275 20.92 16.30 15.20
C ASP A 275 21.78 15.46 14.24
N THR A 276 21.22 15.06 13.08
CA THR A 276 21.93 14.24 12.09
C THR A 276 22.95 15.03 11.27
N ALA A 277 22.78 16.34 11.13
CA ALA A 277 23.68 17.21 10.38
C ALA A 277 24.96 17.52 11.17
N ASP A 278 24.85 17.61 12.51
CA ASP A 278 25.99 17.81 13.40
C ASP A 278 26.04 16.76 14.53
N LEU A 279 26.64 15.62 14.21
CA LEU A 279 26.91 14.56 15.20
C LEU A 279 27.96 14.97 16.26
N THR A 280 28.63 16.12 16.11
CA THR A 280 29.61 16.64 17.07
C THR A 280 29.00 17.60 18.07
N ASP A 281 28.02 18.40 17.63
CA ASP A 281 27.19 19.27 18.45
C ASP A 281 25.96 18.51 18.93
N THR A 282 26.20 17.46 19.72
CA THR A 282 25.12 16.82 20.44
C THR A 282 24.71 17.77 21.56
N ASP A 283 23.83 18.73 21.30
CA ASP A 283 22.98 19.30 22.34
C ASP A 283 22.13 18.12 22.85
N ARG A 284 22.68 17.44 23.85
CA ARG A 284 22.17 16.18 24.39
C ARG A 284 21.01 16.52 25.29
N TYR A 285 19.81 16.58 24.73
CA TYR A 285 18.58 16.59 25.51
C TYR A 285 18.45 15.24 26.20
N VAL A 286 19.00 15.11 27.41
CA VAL A 286 18.53 14.03 28.28
C VAL A 286 17.20 14.48 28.80
N VAL A 287 16.16 13.92 28.19
CA VAL A 287 14.83 13.89 28.76
C VAL A 287 14.92 12.87 29.90
N PRO A 288 14.84 13.31 31.17
CA PRO A 288 14.85 12.37 32.28
C PRO A 288 13.69 11.42 32.13
N GLY A 289 13.89 10.18 32.58
CA GLY A 289 12.87 9.14 32.52
C GLY A 289 11.53 9.70 33.01
N ILE A 290 10.56 9.68 32.11
CA ILE A 290 9.20 10.13 32.36
C ILE A 290 8.70 9.33 33.57
N ALA A 291 8.20 9.99 34.61
CA ALA A 291 7.66 9.28 35.76
C ALA A 291 6.48 8.42 35.30
N GLY A 292 6.65 7.08 35.36
CA GLY A 292 5.63 6.12 34.93
C GLY A 292 6.08 5.12 33.84
N ALA A 293 7.10 5.44 33.04
CA ALA A 293 7.65 4.51 32.06
C ALA A 293 8.88 3.79 32.67
N PRO A 294 8.90 2.46 32.93
CA PRO A 294 8.26 1.36 32.18
C PRO A 294 7.57 0.26 33.02
N ASP A 295 7.34 0.46 34.33
CA ASP A 295 6.80 -0.61 35.20
C ASP A 295 5.26 -0.67 35.22
N GLU A 296 4.55 0.40 34.84
CA GLU A 296 3.08 0.45 34.84
C GLU A 296 2.54 1.29 33.67
N GLY A 297 2.21 0.65 32.54
CA GLY A 297 1.14 1.13 31.67
C GLY A 297 1.45 2.06 30.50
N VAL A 298 2.64 2.63 30.29
CA VAL A 298 2.85 3.48 29.08
C VAL A 298 2.98 2.61 27.83
N LEU A 299 2.06 2.79 26.87
CA LEU A 299 2.05 2.10 25.57
C LEU A 299 2.40 3.09 24.44
N GLY A 300 2.84 2.56 23.31
CA GLY A 300 3.07 3.34 22.08
C GLY A 300 4.44 4.00 21.96
N THR A 301 4.75 4.43 20.74
CA THR A 301 6.00 5.09 20.37
C THR A 301 5.90 6.59 20.68
N PRO A 302 6.81 7.19 21.44
CA PRO A 302 6.74 8.61 21.73
C PRO A 302 6.93 9.45 20.46
N ARG A 303 6.35 10.65 20.40
CA ARG A 303 6.51 11.58 19.25
C ARG A 303 6.94 12.96 19.72
N LEU A 304 8.05 13.45 19.18
CA LEU A 304 8.60 14.76 19.51
C LEU A 304 7.90 15.85 18.68
N SER A 305 7.55 16.97 19.32
CA SER A 305 7.00 18.13 18.63
C SER A 305 8.02 18.77 17.69
N PRO A 306 7.61 19.51 16.64
CA PRO A 306 8.54 20.12 15.68
C PRO A 306 9.52 21.14 16.28
N ASP A 307 9.15 21.74 17.41
CA ASP A 307 9.94 22.68 18.20
C ASP A 307 10.76 22.01 19.33
N HIS A 308 10.67 20.68 19.44
CA HIS A 308 11.43 19.83 20.36
C HIS A 308 11.18 20.08 21.86
N ASP A 309 10.09 20.74 22.23
CA ASP A 309 9.75 21.08 23.60
C ASP A 309 8.61 20.24 24.18
N HIS A 310 7.95 19.38 23.39
CA HIS A 310 6.93 18.45 23.85
C HIS A 310 7.16 17.03 23.32
N LEU A 311 6.77 16.04 24.12
CA LEU A 311 6.80 14.62 23.77
C LEU A 311 5.45 13.99 24.08
N THR A 312 4.88 13.27 23.11
CA THR A 312 3.63 12.53 23.31
C THR A 312 3.88 11.14 23.88
N LEU A 313 2.91 10.63 24.63
CA LEU A 313 2.86 9.27 25.17
C LEU A 313 1.41 8.77 25.15
N ILE A 314 1.22 7.46 25.32
CA ILE A 314 -0.10 6.90 25.62
C ILE A 314 -0.09 6.40 27.06
N ASP A 315 -0.94 6.99 27.89
CA ASP A 315 -1.23 6.47 29.22
C ASP A 315 -2.07 5.21 29.09
N GLY A 316 -1.48 4.03 29.26
CA GLY A 316 -2.18 2.76 29.08
C GLY A 316 -2.95 2.29 30.31
N ALA A 317 -3.13 3.12 31.34
CA ALA A 317 -4.22 2.90 32.29
C ALA A 317 -5.59 3.10 31.59
N ASP A 318 -5.70 4.15 30.78
CA ASP A 318 -6.95 4.59 30.14
C ASP A 318 -6.85 4.67 28.60
N ASP A 319 -5.70 4.30 28.02
CA ASP A 319 -5.34 4.47 26.60
C ASP A 319 -5.58 5.91 26.12
N ARG A 320 -5.07 6.90 26.86
CA ARG A 320 -5.26 8.33 26.57
C ARG A 320 -3.96 9.00 26.17
N LEU A 321 -4.06 10.03 25.32
CA LEU A 321 -2.92 10.87 24.97
C LEU A 321 -2.41 11.58 26.23
N ALA A 322 -1.11 11.50 26.48
CA ALA A 322 -0.41 12.33 27.45
C ALA A 322 0.72 13.10 26.77
N VAL A 323 1.02 14.29 27.29
CA VAL A 323 2.07 15.15 26.76
C VAL A 323 3.00 15.55 27.90
N ALA A 324 4.31 15.45 27.67
CA ALA A 324 5.34 15.88 28.60
C ALA A 324 6.16 17.01 27.98
N GLU A 325 6.44 18.06 28.75
CA GLU A 325 7.41 19.09 28.33
C GLU A 325 8.83 18.50 28.36
N VAL A 326 9.54 18.73 27.27
CA VAL A 326 10.92 18.34 27.06
C VAL A 326 11.81 19.54 27.36
N SER A 327 12.71 19.36 28.32
CA SER A 327 13.73 20.36 28.62
C SER A 327 15.02 19.67 29.07
N PRO A 328 16.20 20.17 28.64
CA PRO A 328 17.47 19.55 28.98
C PRO A 328 17.66 19.36 30.50
N GLY A 329 17.73 18.11 30.94
CA GLY A 329 18.09 17.77 32.32
C GLY A 329 17.02 17.99 33.38
N SER A 330 15.80 18.39 33.00
CA SER A 330 14.66 18.53 33.92
C SER A 330 13.68 17.37 33.74
N ARG A 331 13.28 16.73 34.85
CA ARG A 331 12.27 15.67 34.80
C ARG A 331 10.90 16.32 34.79
N THR A 332 10.08 15.95 33.83
CA THR A 332 8.71 16.41 33.72
C THR A 332 7.79 15.19 33.79
N ASP A 333 6.68 15.35 34.51
CA ASP A 333 5.61 14.38 34.50
C ASP A 333 4.75 14.62 33.26
N ALA A 334 4.29 13.54 32.62
CA ALA A 334 3.36 13.67 31.52
C ALA A 334 1.97 14.07 32.05
N VAL A 335 1.33 14.99 31.35
CA VAL A 335 -0.04 15.42 31.66
C VAL A 335 -0.99 14.75 30.67
N VAL A 336 -1.98 14.03 31.18
CA VAL A 336 -3.02 13.42 30.35
C VAL A 336 -3.87 14.53 29.73
N VAL A 337 -3.99 14.50 28.40
CA VAL A 337 -4.81 15.42 27.63
C VAL A 337 -6.28 15.07 27.88
N PRO A 338 -7.16 16.06 28.19
CA PRO A 338 -8.55 15.81 28.55
C PRO A 338 -9.44 15.52 27.32
N SER A 339 -9.04 14.55 26.48
CA SER A 339 -9.79 14.14 25.30
C SER A 339 -10.73 12.95 25.60
N GLU A 340 -11.83 12.86 24.85
CA GLU A 340 -12.73 11.70 24.84
C GLU A 340 -12.31 10.63 23.81
N VAL A 341 -11.07 10.70 23.32
CA VAL A 341 -10.51 9.76 22.34
C VAL A 341 -9.66 8.72 23.05
N ARG A 342 -9.96 7.44 22.80
CA ARG A 342 -9.08 6.34 23.13
C ARG A 342 -8.00 6.23 22.05
N VAL A 343 -6.75 6.40 22.43
CA VAL A 343 -5.59 6.46 21.55
C VAL A 343 -4.89 5.10 21.50
N TYR A 344 -4.70 4.59 20.28
CA TYR A 344 -3.98 3.35 20.04
C TYR A 344 -2.56 3.58 19.57
N GLU A 345 -2.35 4.63 18.79
CA GLU A 345 -1.06 4.96 18.19
C GLU A 345 -0.95 6.47 17.93
N THR A 346 0.25 7.00 18.06
CA THR A 346 0.62 8.38 17.72
C THR A 346 1.44 8.39 16.42
N TYR A 347 1.03 9.20 15.44
CA TYR A 347 1.71 9.28 14.15
C TYR A 347 2.68 10.46 14.04
N GLY A 348 2.42 11.53 14.79
CA GLY A 348 3.24 12.74 14.81
C GLY A 348 2.43 13.97 15.16
N TRP A 349 3.00 15.13 14.91
CA TRP A 349 2.37 16.43 15.16
C TRP A 349 1.94 17.05 13.81
N SER A 350 0.75 17.64 13.78
CA SER A 350 0.26 18.45 12.64
C SER A 350 0.55 19.95 12.83
N GLY A 351 1.04 20.35 13.99
CA GLY A 351 1.51 21.67 14.35
C GLY A 351 1.90 21.70 15.83
N ASP A 352 2.24 22.86 16.36
CA ASP A 352 2.79 23.00 17.73
C ASP A 352 1.84 22.49 18.83
N ASP A 353 0.52 22.58 18.60
CA ASP A 353 -0.49 22.24 19.61
C ASP A 353 -1.35 21.03 19.22
N HIS A 354 -1.08 20.37 18.10
CA HIS A 354 -1.95 19.33 17.56
C HIS A 354 -1.20 18.03 17.28
N VAL A 355 -1.68 16.95 17.87
CA VAL A 355 -1.12 15.60 17.71
C VAL A 355 -2.05 14.76 16.84
N VAL A 356 -1.49 14.08 15.85
CA VAL A 356 -2.22 13.12 15.02
C VAL A 356 -2.12 11.72 15.62
N VAL A 357 -3.27 11.11 15.89
CA VAL A 357 -3.40 9.79 16.52
C VAL A 357 -4.31 8.87 15.73
N ALA A 358 -4.08 7.56 15.78
CA ALA A 358 -5.16 6.60 15.54
C ALA A 358 -5.92 6.40 16.84
N GLY A 359 -7.23 6.61 16.78
CA GLY A 359 -8.07 6.45 17.95
C GLY A 359 -9.55 6.57 17.64
N ASP A 360 -10.34 6.04 18.56
CA ASP A 360 -11.79 6.04 18.49
C ASP A 360 -12.40 6.84 19.64
N PRO A 361 -13.58 7.45 19.45
CA PRO A 361 -14.32 8.03 20.56
C PRO A 361 -14.60 6.97 21.63
N GLU A 362 -14.55 7.37 22.88
CA GLU A 362 -14.85 6.48 24.00
C GLU A 362 -16.22 5.81 23.83
N GLY A 363 -16.27 4.48 23.95
CA GLY A 363 -17.49 3.69 23.79
C GLY A 363 -17.90 3.36 22.35
N ALA A 364 -17.07 3.66 21.35
CA ALA A 364 -17.29 3.18 19.98
C ALA A 364 -17.16 1.64 19.90
N ASP A 365 -18.07 0.99 19.18
CA ASP A 365 -18.04 -0.44 18.92
C ASP A 365 -17.11 -0.75 17.73
N GLY A 366 -15.90 -1.28 18.01
CA GLY A 366 -14.97 -1.78 17.00
C GLY A 366 -13.59 -1.10 17.03
N LEU A 367 -12.61 -1.70 16.35
CA LEU A 367 -11.28 -1.12 16.10
C LEU A 367 -11.30 -0.30 14.81
N GLY A 368 -12.22 0.66 14.72
CA GLY A 368 -12.47 1.44 13.51
C GLY A 368 -11.49 2.58 13.36
N GLY A 369 -10.19 2.28 13.18
CA GLY A 369 -9.12 3.27 13.23
C GLY A 369 -9.42 4.52 12.40
N THR A 370 -9.60 5.64 13.07
CA THR A 370 -9.69 6.96 12.44
C THR A 370 -8.44 7.73 12.81
N LEU A 371 -7.81 8.40 11.84
CA LEU A 371 -6.77 9.36 12.17
C LEU A 371 -7.44 10.66 12.63
N ARG A 372 -7.08 11.11 13.82
CA ARG A 372 -7.64 12.30 14.47
C ARG A 372 -6.54 13.27 14.82
N SER A 373 -6.82 14.56 14.68
CA SER A 373 -6.01 15.64 15.26
C SER A 373 -6.57 15.94 16.65
N ILE A 374 -5.75 15.92 17.68
CA ILE A 374 -6.13 16.31 19.04
C ILE A 374 -5.36 17.57 19.42
N ASP A 375 -6.08 18.64 19.78
CA ASP A 375 -5.49 19.82 20.39
C ASP A 375 -5.05 19.47 21.82
N VAL A 376 -3.76 19.57 22.11
CA VAL A 376 -3.18 19.10 23.39
C VAL A 376 -3.56 19.98 24.58
N ARG A 377 -4.03 21.22 24.34
CA ARG A 377 -4.42 22.16 25.40
C ARG A 377 -5.87 21.98 25.83
N THR A 378 -6.74 21.71 24.86
CA THR A 378 -8.19 21.65 25.06
C THR A 378 -8.73 20.22 25.09
N GLY A 379 -8.01 19.26 24.48
CA GLY A 379 -8.49 17.90 24.24
C GLY A 379 -9.53 17.80 23.12
N GLU A 380 -9.84 18.90 22.41
CA GLU A 380 -10.73 18.86 21.26
C GLU A 380 -10.12 18.00 20.15
N ALA A 381 -10.94 17.11 19.57
CA ALA A 381 -10.51 16.16 18.56
C ALA A 381 -11.32 16.31 17.28
N GLU A 382 -10.62 16.39 16.14
CA GLU A 382 -11.21 16.39 14.81
C GLU A 382 -10.77 15.17 14.00
N THR A 383 -11.67 14.68 13.14
CA THR A 383 -11.34 13.59 12.21
C THR A 383 -10.56 14.15 11.01
N LEU A 384 -9.35 13.64 10.80
CA LEU A 384 -8.54 13.95 9.62
C LEU A 384 -8.77 12.93 8.50
N VAL A 385 -8.61 11.64 8.82
CA VAL A 385 -8.69 10.56 7.84
C VAL A 385 -9.58 9.44 8.37
N ARG A 386 -10.59 9.07 7.59
CA ARG A 386 -11.41 7.88 7.86
C ARG A 386 -10.77 6.66 7.20
N LEU A 387 -10.49 5.61 7.97
CA LEU A 387 -10.01 4.34 7.43
C LEU A 387 -11.19 3.36 7.42
N ASP A 388 -11.56 2.84 6.26
CA ASP A 388 -12.70 1.92 6.14
C ASP A 388 -12.41 0.56 6.81
N SER A 389 -11.14 0.16 6.90
CA SER A 389 -10.70 -0.95 7.74
C SER A 389 -9.33 -0.64 8.36
N PHE A 390 -9.18 -0.97 9.65
CA PHE A 390 -7.95 -0.78 10.43
C PHE A 390 -7.53 -2.10 11.09
N VAL A 391 -7.67 -3.22 10.37
CA VAL A 391 -7.33 -4.53 10.97
C VAL A 391 -5.81 -4.75 10.90
N GLY A 392 -5.09 -4.14 11.84
CA GLY A 392 -3.72 -4.49 12.19
C GLY A 392 -2.67 -4.24 11.10
N THR A 393 -2.95 -3.38 10.13
CA THR A 393 -1.99 -3.00 9.10
C THR A 393 -1.16 -1.82 9.59
N GLU A 394 0.17 -2.02 9.61
CA GLU A 394 1.14 -0.94 9.81
C GLU A 394 1.00 0.08 8.66
N ILE A 395 0.72 1.34 9.01
CA ILE A 395 0.60 2.44 8.04
C ILE A 395 1.83 3.34 8.18
N ALA A 396 2.57 3.51 7.10
CA ALA A 396 3.62 4.53 7.03
C ALA A 396 3.04 5.81 6.40
N LEU A 397 3.12 6.95 7.08
CA LEU A 397 2.62 8.24 6.62
C LEU A 397 3.76 9.18 6.21
N ALA A 398 3.51 9.99 5.18
CA ALA A 398 4.35 11.14 4.85
C ALA A 398 4.05 12.25 5.86
N ARG A 399 4.94 12.40 6.86
CA ARG A 399 4.70 13.22 8.06
C ARG A 399 4.49 14.70 7.77
N ASP A 400 5.12 15.24 6.73
CA ASP A 400 4.93 16.65 6.34
C ASP A 400 3.48 16.95 5.93
N LEU A 401 2.75 15.92 5.51
CA LEU A 401 1.35 16.05 5.12
C LEU A 401 0.39 16.07 6.30
N LEU A 402 0.84 15.76 7.53
CA LEU A 402 0.01 15.86 8.73
C LEU A 402 -0.37 17.31 9.02
N ALA A 403 0.51 18.26 8.71
CA ALA A 403 0.26 19.70 8.86
C ALA A 403 -0.61 20.30 7.74
N VAL A 404 -0.95 19.51 6.72
CA VAL A 404 -1.76 19.94 5.58
C VAL A 404 -3.19 19.42 5.75
N PRO A 405 -4.22 20.27 5.58
CA PRO A 405 -5.60 19.80 5.64
C PRO A 405 -5.86 18.65 4.65
N PRO A 406 -6.48 17.54 5.10
CA PRO A 406 -6.74 16.40 4.24
C PRO A 406 -7.76 16.77 3.16
N VAL A 407 -7.60 16.17 1.98
CA VAL A 407 -8.44 16.47 0.81
C VAL A 407 -9.26 15.27 0.40
N GLU A 408 -10.47 15.51 -0.09
CA GLU A 408 -11.27 14.45 -0.68
C GLU A 408 -10.63 13.94 -1.97
N ARG A 409 -10.42 12.63 -2.06
CA ARG A 409 -9.87 11.94 -3.22
C ARG A 409 -10.90 10.93 -3.75
N PRO A 410 -10.94 10.66 -5.07
CA PRO A 410 -11.82 9.64 -5.60
C PRO A 410 -11.45 8.26 -5.04
N ASP A 411 -12.46 7.42 -4.80
CA ASP A 411 -12.24 6.03 -4.42
C ASP A 411 -11.40 5.31 -5.50
N PRO A 412 -10.49 4.39 -5.11
CA PRO A 412 -9.68 3.65 -6.05
C PRO A 412 -10.53 2.78 -6.98
N PRO A 413 -10.04 2.49 -8.19
CA PRO A 413 -10.73 1.56 -9.08
C PRO A 413 -10.80 0.18 -8.41
N SER A 414 -11.90 -0.54 -8.67
CA SER A 414 -12.07 -1.94 -8.26
C SER A 414 -12.05 -2.84 -9.50
N PRO A 415 -10.87 -3.10 -10.09
CA PRO A 415 -10.74 -3.99 -11.23
C PRO A 415 -11.28 -5.38 -10.89
N TRP A 416 -11.99 -5.98 -11.84
CA TRP A 416 -12.51 -7.34 -11.69
C TRP A 416 -11.37 -8.35 -11.68
N ASP A 417 -11.64 -9.51 -11.06
CA ASP A 417 -10.75 -10.67 -11.16
C ASP A 417 -10.54 -11.03 -12.65
N PRO A 418 -9.31 -10.92 -13.19
CA PRO A 418 -9.03 -11.18 -14.59
C PRO A 418 -9.34 -12.64 -14.97
N ARG A 419 -9.34 -13.57 -14.02
CA ARG A 419 -9.71 -14.98 -14.24
C ARG A 419 -11.19 -15.11 -14.59
N VAL A 420 -12.05 -14.30 -13.97
CA VAL A 420 -13.48 -14.25 -14.30
C VAL A 420 -13.69 -13.68 -15.69
N ALA A 421 -12.99 -12.59 -16.03
CA ALA A 421 -13.05 -11.99 -17.36
C ALA A 421 -12.58 -12.96 -18.45
N ALA A 422 -11.44 -13.63 -18.24
CA ALA A 422 -10.91 -14.64 -19.15
C ALA A 422 -11.82 -15.88 -19.28
N GLY A 423 -12.37 -16.36 -18.17
CA GLY A 423 -13.33 -17.46 -18.16
C GLY A 423 -14.60 -17.14 -18.96
N ALA A 424 -15.13 -15.93 -18.80
CA ALA A 424 -16.27 -15.46 -19.59
C ALA A 424 -15.94 -15.35 -21.08
N ALA A 425 -14.74 -14.86 -21.43
CA ALA A 425 -14.29 -14.80 -22.82
C ALA A 425 -14.15 -16.19 -23.45
N LEU A 426 -13.53 -17.15 -22.74
CA LEU A 426 -13.39 -18.54 -23.22
C LEU A 426 -14.77 -19.21 -23.41
N LEU A 427 -15.69 -19.01 -22.46
CA LEU A 427 -17.06 -19.51 -22.59
C LEU A 427 -17.74 -18.95 -23.85
N GLY A 428 -17.59 -17.65 -24.11
CA GLY A 428 -18.08 -17.01 -25.34
C GLY A 428 -17.52 -17.65 -26.62
N VAL A 429 -16.22 -17.94 -26.65
CA VAL A 429 -15.56 -18.63 -27.78
C VAL A 429 -16.09 -20.05 -27.96
N LEU A 430 -16.25 -20.81 -26.87
CA LEU A 430 -16.76 -22.18 -26.92
C LEU A 430 -18.22 -22.24 -27.41
N VAL A 431 -19.08 -21.30 -26.96
CA VAL A 431 -20.46 -21.18 -27.43
C VAL A 431 -20.49 -20.85 -28.93
N ALA A 432 -19.64 -19.93 -29.40
CA ALA A 432 -19.54 -19.60 -30.82
C ALA A 432 -19.06 -20.79 -31.66
N ALA A 433 -18.04 -21.52 -31.20
CA ALA A 433 -17.54 -22.71 -31.86
C ALA A 433 -18.62 -23.83 -31.91
N GLY A 434 -19.32 -24.07 -30.81
CA GLY A 434 -20.44 -25.02 -30.75
C GLY A 434 -21.56 -24.67 -31.71
N ALA A 435 -21.92 -23.37 -31.81
CA ALA A 435 -22.90 -22.88 -32.78
C ALA A 435 -22.46 -23.10 -34.23
N LEU A 436 -21.18 -22.89 -34.55
CA LEU A 436 -20.62 -23.14 -35.88
C LEU A 436 -20.64 -24.64 -36.26
N VAL A 437 -20.27 -25.52 -35.33
CA VAL A 437 -20.32 -26.98 -35.54
C VAL A 437 -21.76 -27.44 -35.74
N TRP A 438 -22.70 -26.95 -34.91
CA TRP A 438 -24.12 -27.25 -35.06
C TRP A 438 -24.67 -26.78 -36.42
N ARG A 439 -24.29 -25.58 -36.86
CA ARG A 439 -24.68 -25.03 -38.17
C ARG A 439 -24.12 -25.85 -39.33
N ARG A 440 -22.91 -26.40 -39.22
CA ARG A 440 -22.36 -27.32 -40.22
C ARG A 440 -23.15 -28.63 -40.27
N ARG A 441 -23.46 -29.22 -39.11
CA ARG A 441 -24.25 -30.47 -39.03
C ARG A 441 -25.68 -30.32 -39.51
N ALA A 442 -26.30 -29.15 -39.36
CA ALA A 442 -27.67 -28.91 -39.85
C ALA A 442 -27.75 -28.64 -41.37
N ARG A 443 -26.62 -28.60 -42.08
CA ARG A 443 -26.53 -28.41 -43.54
C ARG A 443 -26.15 -29.67 -44.30
N VAL A 444 -25.54 -30.64 -43.61
CA VAL A 444 -25.38 -32.04 -44.07
C VAL A 444 -26.68 -32.76 -43.74
#